data_AF-A0AAJ6P8I4-F1
#
_entry.id   AF-A0AAJ6P8I4-F1
#
_cell.length_a   1.000
_cell.length_b   1.000
_cell.length_c   1.000
_cell.angle_alpha   90.00
_cell.angle_beta   90.00
_cell.angle_gamma   90.00
#
_symmetry.space_group_name_H-M   'P 1'
#
loop_
_entity.id
_entity.type
_entity.pdbx_description
1 polymer ?
#
loop_
_entity_poly.entity_id
_entity_poly.type
_entity_poly.pdbx_seq_one_letter_code
_entity_poly.pdbx_strand_id
1 'polypeptide(L)' 'MAQQNAARLFQAVKQDQALQQRLKATSNPEAFVKIAQERGYHFTVEELDNEISKLSEEDLAAIVNPGWGPRQHINPR' A
#
# COMPACT_ATOMS: atom_id res chain seq x y z
N MET A 1 -17.82 -4.93 0.52
CA MET A 1 -17.05 -5.49 1.67
C MET A 1 -15.57 -5.72 1.33
N ALA A 2 -15.21 -6.17 0.12
CA ALA A 2 -13.80 -6.44 -0.25
C ALA A 2 -12.94 -5.18 -0.48
N GLN A 3 -13.49 -4.12 -1.08
CA GLN A 3 -12.74 -2.87 -1.31
C GLN A 3 -12.28 -2.18 -0.02
N GLN A 4 -13.03 -2.34 1.07
CA GLN A 4 -12.63 -1.88 2.40
C GLN A 4 -11.45 -2.69 2.98
N ASN A 5 -11.28 -3.94 2.56
CA ASN A 5 -10.21 -4.80 3.03
C ASN A 5 -8.86 -4.40 2.42
N ALA A 6 -8.83 -4.07 1.12
CA ALA A 6 -7.61 -3.58 0.46
C ALA A 6 -7.13 -2.26 1.10
N ALA A 7 -8.03 -1.28 1.25
CA ALA A 7 -7.70 0.00 1.90
C ALA A 7 -7.21 -0.17 3.36
N ARG A 8 -7.85 -1.05 4.14
CA ARG A 8 -7.42 -1.38 5.51
C ARG A 8 -6.05 -2.06 5.54
N LEU A 9 -5.76 -2.93 4.58
CA LEU A 9 -4.44 -3.53 4.45
C LEU A 9 -3.39 -2.45 4.18
N PHE A 10 -3.62 -1.54 3.22
CA PHE A 10 -2.67 -0.45 2.94
C PHE A 10 -2.41 0.43 4.17
N GLN A 11 -3.45 0.73 4.97
CA GLN A 11 -3.27 1.43 6.25
C GLN A 11 -2.43 0.62 7.24
N ALA A 12 -2.68 -0.69 7.36
CA ALA A 12 -1.88 -1.57 8.22
C ALA A 12 -0.42 -1.65 7.74
N VAL A 13 -0.17 -1.65 6.44
CA VAL A 13 1.18 -1.65 5.85
C VAL A 13 1.92 -0.34 6.09
N LYS A 14 1.21 0.80 6.04
CA LYS A 14 1.80 2.09 6.40
C LYS A 14 2.24 2.13 7.88
N GLN A 15 1.57 1.38 8.76
CA GLN A 15 1.89 1.32 10.19
C GLN A 15 2.91 0.21 10.55
N ASP A 16 2.90 -0.91 9.82
CA ASP A 16 3.72 -2.09 10.09
C ASP A 16 4.83 -2.23 9.05
N GLN A 17 6.03 -1.73 9.40
CA GLN A 17 7.23 -1.82 8.56
C GLN A 17 7.63 -3.26 8.21
N ALA A 18 7.40 -4.24 9.09
CA ALA A 18 7.72 -5.63 8.81
C ALA A 18 6.80 -6.19 7.72
N LEU A 19 5.52 -5.79 7.75
CA LEU A 19 4.56 -6.07 6.68
C LEU A 19 4.98 -5.41 5.37
N GLN A 20 5.37 -4.14 5.42
CA GLN A 20 5.84 -3.40 4.26
C GLN A 20 7.05 -4.08 3.60
N GLN A 21 8.02 -4.54 4.39
CA GLN A 21 9.18 -5.26 3.86
C GLN A 21 8.81 -6.61 3.25
N ARG A 22 7.93 -7.39 3.88
CA ARG A 22 7.42 -8.66 3.34
C ARG A 22 6.67 -8.48 2.03
N LEU A 23 5.87 -7.42 1.93
CA LEU A 23 5.15 -7.09 0.70
C LEU A 23 6.10 -6.57 -0.38
N LYS A 24 7.08 -5.73 -0.05
CA LYS A 24 8.12 -5.29 -1.00
C LYS A 24 8.96 -6.44 -1.54
N ALA A 25 9.24 -7.44 -0.71
CA ALA A 25 9.96 -8.64 -1.14
C ALA A 25 9.12 -9.50 -2.12
N THR A 26 7.81 -9.28 -2.17
CA THR A 26 6.89 -10.02 -3.02
C THR A 26 6.62 -9.23 -4.30
N SER A 27 7.36 -9.52 -5.37
CA SER A 27 7.18 -8.86 -6.68
C SER A 27 5.94 -9.33 -7.47
N ASN A 28 5.18 -10.31 -6.96
CA ASN A 28 4.05 -10.91 -7.66
C ASN A 28 2.71 -10.50 -7.00
N PRO A 29 1.78 -9.88 -7.74
CA PRO A 29 0.48 -9.46 -7.20
C PRO A 29 -0.37 -10.62 -6.65
N GLU A 30 -0.23 -11.83 -7.19
CA GLU A 30 -0.95 -12.99 -6.64
C GLU A 30 -0.45 -13.40 -5.26
N ALA A 31 0.86 -13.30 -5.04
CA ALA A 31 1.46 -13.60 -3.75
C ALA A 31 1.11 -12.52 -2.71
N PHE A 32 0.93 -11.26 -3.14
CA PHE A 32 0.38 -10.20 -2.31
C PHE A 32 -1.02 -10.53 -1.79
N VAL A 33 -1.91 -10.98 -2.69
CA VAL A 33 -3.28 -11.38 -2.32
C VAL A 33 -3.26 -12.56 -1.35
N LYS A 34 -2.34 -13.53 -1.49
CA LYS A 34 -2.19 -14.63 -0.53
C LYS A 34 -1.79 -14.16 0.86
N ILE A 35 -0.77 -13.28 0.97
CA ILE A 35 -0.33 -12.71 2.25
C ILE A 35 -1.47 -11.91 2.91
N ALA A 36 -2.24 -11.19 2.10
CA ALA A 36 -3.42 -10.47 2.54
C ALA A 36 -4.48 -11.41 3.13
N GLN A 37 -4.80 -12.50 2.43
CA GLN A 37 -5.75 -13.52 2.86
C GLN A 37 -5.31 -14.21 4.15
N GLU A 38 -4.02 -14.50 4.32
CA GLU A 38 -3.47 -15.04 5.56
C GLU A 38 -3.69 -14.11 6.77
N ARG A 39 -3.73 -12.80 6.54
CA ARG A 39 -4.05 -11.79 7.58
C ARG A 39 -5.55 -11.52 7.72
N GLY A 40 -6.40 -12.23 6.98
CA GLY A 40 -7.86 -12.09 6.99
C GLY A 40 -8.40 -11.07 5.99
N TYR A 41 -7.56 -10.44 5.17
CA TYR A 41 -8.00 -9.53 4.11
C TYR A 41 -8.32 -10.29 2.84
N HIS A 42 -9.59 -10.29 2.45
CA HIS A 42 -10.05 -10.95 1.23
C HIS A 42 -10.37 -9.90 0.17
N PHE A 43 -9.60 -9.91 -0.92
CA PHE A 43 -9.80 -9.11 -2.13
C PHE A 43 -9.12 -9.81 -3.33
N THR A 44 -9.42 -9.38 -4.55
CA THR A 44 -8.82 -9.92 -5.79
C THR A 44 -7.67 -9.05 -6.30
N VAL A 45 -6.88 -9.57 -7.25
CA VAL A 45 -5.81 -8.79 -7.92
C VAL A 45 -6.39 -7.56 -8.63
N GLU A 46 -7.55 -7.69 -9.26
CA GLU A 46 -8.23 -6.58 -9.94
C GLU A 46 -8.66 -5.47 -8.95
N GLU A 47 -9.09 -5.84 -7.74
CA GLU A 47 -9.44 -4.88 -6.70
C GLU A 47 -8.20 -4.19 -6.12
N LEU A 48 -7.08 -4.94 -6.02
CA LEU A 48 -5.79 -4.38 -5.64
C LEU A 48 -5.33 -3.33 -6.67
N ASP A 49 -5.35 -3.66 -7.96
CA ASP A 49 -4.94 -2.75 -9.03
C ASP A 49 -5.85 -1.51 -9.10
N ASN A 50 -7.15 -1.69 -8.89
CA ASN A 50 -8.08 -0.57 -8.78
C ASN A 50 -7.79 0.33 -7.59
N GLU A 51 -7.40 -0.21 -6.44
CA GLU A 51 -7.00 0.61 -5.28
C GLU A 51 -5.64 1.28 -5.50
N ILE A 52 -4.66 0.59 -6.07
CA ILE A 52 -3.36 1.18 -6.45
C ILE A 52 -3.57 2.34 -7.43
N SER A 53 -4.47 2.17 -8.39
CA SER A 53 -4.80 3.21 -9.38
C SER A 53 -5.51 4.43 -8.78
N LYS A 54 -6.14 4.28 -7.61
CA LYS A 54 -6.74 5.39 -6.86
C LYS A 54 -5.74 6.09 -5.94
N LEU A 55 -4.62 5.46 -5.59
CA LEU A 55 -3.57 6.14 -4.84
C LEU A 55 -2.93 7.20 -5.74
N SER A 56 -2.61 8.36 -5.16
CA SER A 56 -1.77 9.33 -5.85
C SER A 56 -0.37 8.75 -6.03
N GLU A 57 0.34 9.22 -7.06
CA GLU A 57 1.75 8.87 -7.28
C GLU A 57 2.61 9.16 -6.03
N GLU A 58 2.23 10.18 -5.25
CA GLU A 58 2.90 10.58 -4.01
C GLU A 58 2.72 9.53 -2.90
N ASP A 59 1.51 9.02 -2.72
CA ASP A 59 1.22 7.97 -1.75
C ASP A 59 1.94 6.66 -2.11
N LEU A 60 1.97 6.32 -3.41
CA LEU A 60 2.73 5.17 -3.89
C LEU A 60 4.24 5.36 -3.71
N ALA A 61 4.76 6.55 -4.01
CA ALA A 61 6.17 6.88 -3.84
C ALA A 61 6.58 6.80 -2.36
N ALA A 62 5.74 7.27 -1.44
CA ALA A 62 6.00 7.15 0.00
C ALA A 62 6.05 5.68 0.48
N ILE A 63 5.24 4.80 -0.12
CA ILE A 63 5.25 3.37 0.18
C ILE A 63 6.51 2.71 -0.40
N VAL A 64 6.86 3.01 -1.66
CA VAL A 64 7.99 2.37 -2.36
C VAL A 64 9.33 2.90 -1.84
N ASN A 65 9.48 4.23 -1.73
CA ASN A 65 10.67 4.94 -1.31
C ASN A 65 10.37 5.85 -0.09
N PRO A 66 10.29 5.27 1.12
CA PRO A 66 10.03 6.03 2.33
C PRO A 66 11.21 6.99 2.59
N GLY A 67 10.95 8.28 2.42
CA GLY A 67 11.97 9.35 2.52
C GLY A 67 11.99 10.29 1.32
N TRP A 68 11.40 9.88 0.19
CA TRP A 68 11.18 10.74 -0.97
C TRP A 68 9.79 11.37 -0.89
N GLY A 69 9.68 12.47 -0.14
CA GLY A 69 8.47 13.29 -0.08
C GLY A 69 8.59 14.53 -0.96
N PRO A 70 7.47 15.12 -1.41
CA PRO A 70 7.50 16.40 -2.11
C PRO A 70 8.14 17.47 -1.22
N ARG A 71 8.97 18.34 -1.82
CA ARG A 71 9.55 19.48 -1.11
C ARG A 71 8.41 20.42 -0.74
N GLN A 72 8.01 20.43 0.53
CA GLN A 72 7.03 21.38 1.02
C GLN A 72 7.68 22.77 1.04
N HIS A 73 7.06 23.72 0.36
CA HIS A 73 7.49 25.11 0.41
C HIS A 73 7.26 25.63 1.83
N ILE A 74 8.33 26.06 2.50
CA ILE A 74 8.22 26.68 3.81
C ILE A 74 7.62 28.06 3.58
N ASN A 75 6.36 28.29 3.98
CA ASN A 75 5.78 29.64 3.91
C ASN A 75 6.34 30.47 5.07
N PRO A 76 7.14 31.53 4.80
CA PRO A 76 7.55 32.45 5.85
C PRO A 76 6.33 33.22 6.36
N ARG A 77 6.25 33.36 7.69
CA ARG A 77 5.25 34.18 8.39
C ARG A 77 5.59 35.66 8.29
#